data_AF-A0A931SKV7-F1
#
_entry.id   AF-A0A931SKV7-F1
#
_cell.length_a   1.000
_cell.length_b   1.000
_cell.length_c   1.000
_cell.angle_alpha   90.00
_cell.angle_beta   90.00
_cell.angle_gamma   90.00
#
_symmetry.space_group_name_H-M   'P 1'
#
loop_
_entity.id
_entity.type
_entity.pdbx_description
1 polymer ?
#
loop_
_entity_poly.entity_id
_entity_poly.type
_entity_poly.pdbx_seq_one_letter_code
_entity_poly.pdbx_strand_id
1 'polypeptide(L)'
;MAGVQNNAGGLLQNPKIVTAVFSSTEYAWIWLIARTYVGYAWLDAGWHKITDDGWMVTGVALKGFWQRAVTIPETGRPPIAFDWYRELLQFLLSSGSHVWFAKLIAIGEFVVGLALLIGLFVGIAAFFGAFLNWNFMLAGSASTNPVLGLIGIGVMIAWKTSGWWGLDRFILPYVGAPWQRGKLFGGERLVVSGSGVESSRLAIEEWVRMLAGVGLGLYALVSLSGAMQVAVLLVAGVIVGVTGLGLFPILRSAPTK
;
A
#
# COMPACT_ATOMS: atom_id res chain seq x y z
N MET A 1 -13.37 22.00 -5.25
CA MET A 1 -12.36 22.40 -4.25
C MET A 1 -12.94 22.14 -2.87
N ALA A 2 -12.45 21.14 -2.15
CA ALA A 2 -12.96 20.81 -0.81
C ALA A 2 -12.14 21.60 0.22
N GLY A 3 -12.76 22.59 0.86
CA GLY A 3 -12.18 23.32 1.98
C GLY A 3 -12.87 22.95 3.28
N VAL A 4 -12.11 22.85 4.37
CA VAL A 4 -12.66 22.70 5.72
C VAL A 4 -13.10 24.08 6.21
N GLN A 5 -14.34 24.22 6.66
CA GLN A 5 -14.78 25.47 7.30
C GLN A 5 -14.09 25.58 8.67
N ASN A 6 -13.43 26.70 8.92
CA ASN A 6 -12.90 27.01 10.25
C ASN A 6 -14.02 27.50 11.17
N ASN A 7 -13.74 27.53 12.48
CA ASN A 7 -14.70 27.99 13.50
C ASN A 7 -15.11 29.48 13.35
N ALA A 8 -14.46 30.22 12.45
CA ALA A 8 -14.75 31.62 12.13
C ALA A 8 -15.50 31.78 10.79
N GLY A 9 -16.00 30.70 10.18
CA GLY A 9 -16.76 30.73 8.92
C GLY A 9 -15.92 30.88 7.65
N GLY A 10 -14.58 30.90 7.76
CA GLY A 10 -13.65 30.93 6.64
C GLY A 10 -13.42 29.54 6.03
N LEU A 11 -13.44 29.44 4.71
CA LEU A 11 -13.07 28.22 3.98
C LEU A 11 -11.54 28.08 3.93
N LEU A 12 -10.99 27.06 4.60
CA LEU A 12 -9.59 26.68 4.46
C LEU A 12 -9.38 26.04 3.09
N GLN A 13 -8.79 26.78 2.15
CA GLN A 13 -8.44 26.27 0.83
C GLN A 13 -7.07 25.62 0.83
N ASN A 14 -6.92 24.55 0.03
CA ASN A 14 -5.61 23.94 -0.19
C ASN A 14 -4.67 24.93 -0.90
N PRO A 15 -3.38 24.99 -0.54
CA PRO A 15 -2.40 25.74 -1.31
C PRO A 15 -2.44 25.33 -2.78
N LYS A 16 -2.39 26.31 -3.69
CA LYS A 16 -2.49 26.07 -5.15
C LYS A 16 -1.43 25.08 -5.63
N ILE A 17 -0.22 25.15 -5.07
CA ILE A 17 0.88 24.25 -5.43
C ILE A 17 0.62 22.79 -5.06
N VAL A 18 0.01 22.51 -3.90
CA VAL A 18 -0.32 21.13 -3.48
C VAL A 18 -1.38 20.55 -4.41
N THR A 19 -2.39 21.34 -4.76
CA THR A 19 -3.43 20.92 -5.69
C THR A 19 -2.87 20.70 -7.09
N ALA A 20 -1.94 21.56 -7.55
CA ALA A 20 -1.28 21.42 -8.83
C ALA A 20 -0.44 20.13 -8.90
N VAL A 21 0.41 19.88 -7.90
CA VAL A 21 1.33 18.73 -7.92
C VAL A 21 0.59 17.40 -7.74
N PHE A 22 -0.38 17.31 -6.82
CA PHE A 22 -1.01 16.02 -6.46
C PHE A 22 -2.36 15.77 -7.12
N SER A 23 -2.99 16.77 -7.73
CA SER A 23 -4.36 16.65 -8.26
C SER A 23 -4.53 17.19 -9.68
N SER A 24 -3.52 17.82 -10.28
CA SER A 24 -3.54 18.25 -11.69
C SER A 24 -2.74 17.29 -12.57
N THR A 25 -3.22 17.07 -13.80
CA THR A 25 -2.53 16.27 -14.82
C THR A 25 -1.36 17.02 -15.46
N GLU A 26 -1.27 18.33 -15.28
CA GLU A 26 -0.18 19.20 -15.76
C GLU A 26 1.18 18.75 -15.22
N TYR A 27 1.22 18.29 -13.97
CA TYR A 27 2.44 17.84 -13.28
C TYR A 27 2.55 16.31 -13.20
N ALA A 28 1.75 15.58 -13.99
CA ALA A 28 1.78 14.11 -13.99
C ALA A 28 3.15 13.54 -14.38
N TRP A 29 3.93 14.26 -15.18
CA TRP A 29 5.26 13.84 -15.62
C TRP A 29 6.27 13.75 -14.44
N ILE A 30 6.11 14.54 -13.38
CA ILE A 30 6.95 14.43 -12.16
C ILE A 30 6.72 13.06 -11.51
N TRP A 31 5.45 12.68 -11.40
CA TRP A 31 5.06 11.39 -10.82
C TRP A 31 5.40 10.22 -11.73
N LEU A 32 5.40 10.43 -13.04
CA LEU A 32 5.92 9.44 -13.99
C LEU A 32 7.40 9.15 -13.73
N ILE A 33 8.24 10.18 -13.62
CA ILE A 33 9.67 9.99 -13.34
C ILE A 33 9.85 9.27 -11.99
N ALA A 34 9.15 9.74 -10.95
CA ALA A 34 9.20 9.16 -9.62
C ALA A 34 8.77 7.68 -9.60
N ARG A 35 7.62 7.35 -10.21
CA ARG A 35 7.11 5.96 -10.26
C ARG A 35 7.98 5.06 -11.11
N THR A 36 8.59 5.58 -12.18
CA THR A 36 9.50 4.82 -13.02
C THR A 36 10.79 4.50 -12.28
N TYR A 37 11.34 5.46 -11.53
CA TYR A 37 12.52 5.22 -10.69
C TYR A 37 12.24 4.16 -9.61
N VAL A 38 11.16 4.32 -8.84
CA VAL A 38 10.78 3.36 -7.79
C VAL A 38 10.41 2.01 -8.39
N GLY A 39 9.66 1.99 -9.49
CA GLY A 39 9.25 0.79 -10.18
C GLY A 39 10.43 0.00 -10.74
N TYR A 40 11.42 0.67 -11.33
CA TYR A 40 12.65 0.04 -11.79
C TYR A 40 13.44 -0.58 -10.63
N ALA A 41 13.62 0.15 -9.52
CA ALA A 41 14.33 -0.38 -8.35
C ALA A 41 13.66 -1.65 -7.78
N TRP A 42 12.32 -1.68 -7.72
CA TRP A 42 11.57 -2.87 -7.30
C TRP A 42 11.66 -4.01 -8.32
N LEU A 43 11.57 -3.70 -9.61
CA LEU A 43 11.64 -4.70 -10.66
C LEU A 43 13.03 -5.36 -10.69
N ASP A 44 14.09 -4.57 -10.59
CA ASP A 44 15.47 -5.05 -10.53
C ASP A 44 15.73 -5.91 -9.29
N ALA A 45 15.31 -5.44 -8.10
CA ALA A 45 15.45 -6.20 -6.86
C ALA A 45 14.65 -7.51 -6.86
N GLY A 46 13.40 -7.47 -7.36
CA GLY A 46 12.57 -8.66 -7.50
C GLY A 46 13.12 -9.63 -8.53
N TRP A 47 13.64 -9.14 -9.66
CA TRP A 47 14.22 -9.96 -10.72
C TRP A 47 15.43 -10.73 -10.21
N HIS A 48 16.37 -10.07 -9.52
CA HIS A 48 17.53 -10.72 -8.92
C HIS A 48 17.16 -11.84 -7.95
N LYS A 49 16.03 -11.70 -7.23
CA LYS A 49 15.52 -12.73 -6.31
C LYS A 49 14.82 -13.86 -7.05
N ILE A 50 14.04 -13.57 -8.09
CA ILE A 50 13.36 -14.60 -8.89
C ILE A 50 14.37 -15.50 -9.61
N THR A 51 15.52 -14.97 -10.01
CA THR A 51 16.57 -15.74 -10.68
C THR A 51 17.53 -16.45 -9.71
N ASP A 52 17.32 -16.33 -8.40
CA ASP A 52 18.19 -16.91 -7.36
C ASP A 52 17.48 -18.11 -6.68
N ASP A 53 18.07 -19.30 -6.79
CA ASP A 53 17.60 -20.52 -6.14
C ASP A 53 17.53 -20.39 -4.60
N GLY A 54 18.36 -19.52 -4.03
CA GLY A 54 18.36 -19.15 -2.62
C GLY A 54 17.07 -18.46 -2.18
N TRP A 55 16.31 -17.89 -3.11
CA TRP A 55 14.98 -17.30 -2.88
C TRP A 55 13.86 -18.20 -3.38
N MET A 56 13.99 -18.74 -4.59
CA MET A 56 12.88 -19.43 -5.28
C MET A 56 12.75 -20.91 -4.97
N VAL A 57 13.81 -21.57 -4.49
CA VAL A 57 13.81 -22.99 -4.15
C VAL A 57 13.88 -23.18 -2.64
N THR A 58 14.94 -22.67 -2.02
CA THR A 58 15.28 -23.01 -0.63
C THR A 58 14.85 -21.95 0.39
N GLY A 59 14.73 -20.68 -0.01
CA GLY A 59 14.53 -19.56 0.92
C GLY A 59 15.72 -19.30 1.85
N VAL A 60 16.90 -19.90 1.59
CA VAL A 60 18.09 -19.75 2.44
C VAL A 60 18.59 -18.31 2.48
N ALA A 61 18.39 -17.55 1.40
CA ALA A 61 18.77 -16.13 1.35
C ALA A 61 17.96 -15.30 2.36
N LEU A 62 16.64 -15.51 2.39
CA LEU A 62 15.75 -14.86 3.35
C LEU A 62 16.01 -15.34 4.78
N LYS A 63 16.21 -16.65 4.97
CA LYS A 63 16.56 -17.22 6.28
C LYS A 63 17.82 -16.57 6.85
N GLY A 64 18.87 -16.45 6.05
CA GLY A 64 20.12 -15.81 6.46
C GLY A 64 19.93 -14.33 6.77
N PHE A 65 19.08 -13.62 6.01
CA PHE A 65 18.71 -12.24 6.32
C PHE A 65 18.02 -12.11 7.67
N TRP A 66 16.99 -12.92 7.94
CA TRP A 66 16.27 -12.92 9.21
C TRP A 66 17.17 -13.31 10.39
N GLN A 67 18.03 -14.32 10.24
CA GLN A 67 18.98 -14.73 11.29
C GLN A 67 19.91 -13.58 11.70
N ARG A 68 20.42 -12.82 10.72
CA ARG A 68 21.23 -11.63 10.99
C ARG A 68 20.41 -10.53 11.67
N ALA A 69 19.18 -10.30 11.22
CA ALA A 69 18.31 -9.27 11.77
C ALA A 69 17.94 -9.52 13.24
N VAL A 70 17.66 -10.77 13.63
CA VAL A 70 17.26 -11.11 15.00
C VAL A 70 18.44 -11.22 15.98
N THR A 71 19.68 -11.22 15.49
CA THR A 71 20.88 -11.29 16.34
C THR A 71 20.98 -10.03 17.21
N ILE A 72 21.27 -10.21 18.50
CA ILE A 72 21.53 -9.12 19.44
C ILE A 72 23.04 -9.04 19.65
N PRO A 73 23.72 -7.97 19.21
CA PRO A 73 25.14 -7.80 19.42
C PRO A 73 25.49 -7.65 20.91
N GLU A 74 26.60 -8.22 21.36
CA GLU A 74 27.13 -8.02 22.72
C GLU A 74 27.51 -6.55 22.97
N THR A 75 27.90 -5.85 21.91
CA THR A 75 28.20 -4.41 21.91
C THR A 75 27.56 -3.72 20.71
N GLY A 76 26.88 -2.60 20.92
CA GLY A 76 26.23 -1.82 19.87
C GLY A 76 24.70 -1.88 19.93
N ARG A 77 24.04 -1.27 18.94
CA ARG A 77 22.57 -1.29 18.84
C ARG A 77 22.15 -2.50 18.01
N PRO A 78 21.13 -3.26 18.44
CA PRO A 78 20.64 -4.36 17.63
C PRO A 78 20.02 -3.85 16.31
N PRO A 79 20.06 -4.64 15.23
CA PRO A 79 19.51 -4.24 13.93
C PRO A 79 18.02 -3.88 13.98
N ILE A 80 17.26 -4.62 14.81
CA ILE A 80 15.85 -4.38 15.05
C ILE A 80 15.71 -3.57 16.35
N ALA A 81 15.11 -2.39 16.27
CA ALA A 81 14.87 -1.54 17.44
C ALA A 81 13.63 -1.96 18.25
N PHE A 82 12.70 -2.69 17.64
CA PHE A 82 11.41 -3.05 18.24
C PHE A 82 11.33 -4.54 18.55
N ASP A 83 11.20 -4.89 19.83
CA ASP A 83 11.22 -6.30 20.27
C ASP A 83 10.08 -7.14 19.68
N TRP A 84 8.87 -6.58 19.55
CA TRP A 84 7.75 -7.27 18.91
C TRP A 84 8.05 -7.70 17.47
N TYR A 85 8.82 -6.91 16.73
CA TYR A 85 9.19 -7.24 15.35
C TYR A 85 10.27 -8.32 15.32
N ARG A 86 11.18 -8.31 16.31
CA ARG A 86 12.15 -9.39 16.49
C ARG A 86 11.45 -10.71 16.82
N GLU A 87 10.49 -10.70 17.72
CA GLU A 87 9.69 -11.88 18.10
C GLU A 87 8.93 -12.45 16.90
N LEU A 88 8.33 -11.59 16.07
CA LEU A 88 7.72 -11.99 14.80
C LEU A 88 8.72 -12.70 13.87
N LEU A 89 9.91 -12.13 13.66
CA LEU A 89 10.93 -12.75 12.81
C LEU A 89 11.48 -14.06 13.42
N GLN A 90 11.61 -14.14 14.74
CA GLN A 90 11.98 -15.38 15.43
C GLN A 90 10.91 -16.47 15.26
N PHE A 91 9.63 -16.11 15.35
CA PHE A 91 8.52 -17.02 15.07
C PHE A 91 8.55 -17.54 13.63
N LEU A 92 8.75 -16.66 12.64
CA LEU A 92 8.84 -17.05 11.23
C LEU A 92 10.09 -17.92 10.93
N LEU A 93 11.17 -17.72 11.66
CA LEU A 93 12.38 -18.55 11.59
C LEU A 93 12.13 -19.94 12.19
N SER A 94 11.52 -20.02 13.37
CA SER A 94 11.28 -21.29 14.08
C SER A 94 10.21 -22.14 13.39
N SER A 95 9.23 -21.51 12.74
CA SER A 95 8.20 -22.20 11.94
C SER A 95 8.72 -22.68 10.58
N GLY A 96 9.92 -22.30 10.15
CA GLY A 96 10.45 -22.61 8.83
C GLY A 96 9.76 -21.87 7.68
N SER A 97 9.05 -20.76 7.96
CA SER A 97 8.24 -20.03 6.95
C SER A 97 9.06 -19.36 5.84
N HIS A 98 10.38 -19.24 6.01
CA HIS A 98 11.28 -18.59 5.04
C HIS A 98 11.17 -19.13 3.61
N VAL A 99 10.84 -20.41 3.41
CA VAL A 99 10.78 -21.04 2.08
C VAL A 99 9.68 -20.43 1.20
N TRP A 100 8.46 -20.31 1.71
CA TRP A 100 7.35 -19.75 0.94
C TRP A 100 7.36 -18.22 1.01
N PHE A 101 7.79 -17.65 2.13
CA PHE A 101 7.84 -16.20 2.33
C PHE A 101 8.89 -15.54 1.40
N ALA A 102 10.01 -16.21 1.12
CA ALA A 102 10.99 -15.74 0.15
C ALA A 102 10.39 -15.57 -1.25
N LYS A 103 9.59 -16.54 -1.71
CA LYS A 103 8.89 -16.48 -2.99
C LYS A 103 7.87 -15.35 -3.02
N LEU A 104 7.11 -15.19 -1.93
CA LEU A 104 6.14 -14.12 -1.77
C LEU A 104 6.81 -12.74 -1.91
N ILE A 105 7.94 -12.54 -1.22
CA ILE A 105 8.71 -11.29 -1.32
C ILE A 105 9.22 -11.12 -2.76
N ALA A 106 9.95 -12.09 -3.32
CA ALA A 106 10.57 -11.99 -4.63
C ALA A 106 9.55 -11.64 -5.74
N ILE A 107 8.43 -12.37 -5.77
CA ILE A 107 7.34 -12.14 -6.73
C ILE A 107 6.65 -10.80 -6.42
N GLY A 108 6.42 -10.49 -5.15
CA GLY A 108 5.78 -9.23 -4.73
C GLY A 108 6.57 -8.01 -5.19
N GLU A 109 7.89 -8.01 -5.01
CA GLU A 109 8.78 -6.95 -5.47
C GLU A 109 8.73 -6.78 -6.99
N PHE A 110 8.83 -7.90 -7.72
CA PHE A 110 8.79 -7.87 -9.17
C PHE A 110 7.44 -7.34 -9.70
N VAL A 111 6.33 -7.83 -9.15
CA VAL A 111 4.97 -7.40 -9.55
C VAL A 111 4.73 -5.94 -9.20
N VAL A 112 5.15 -5.48 -8.02
CA VAL A 112 5.08 -4.06 -7.64
C VAL A 112 5.89 -3.21 -8.62
N GLY A 113 7.12 -3.62 -8.93
CA GLY A 113 7.98 -2.91 -9.87
C GLY A 113 7.37 -2.81 -11.27
N LEU A 114 6.88 -3.94 -11.79
CA LEU A 114 6.24 -4.01 -13.10
C LEU A 114 4.97 -3.16 -13.17
N ALA A 115 4.10 -3.28 -12.16
CA ALA A 115 2.86 -2.51 -12.05
C ALA A 115 3.14 -0.99 -12.00
N LEU A 116 4.15 -0.58 -11.22
CA LEU A 116 4.58 0.81 -11.15
C LEU A 116 5.19 1.32 -12.45
N LEU A 117 5.87 0.50 -13.25
CA LEU A 117 6.46 0.89 -14.53
C LEU A 117 5.41 1.06 -15.64
N ILE A 118 4.51 0.09 -15.79
CA ILE A 118 3.44 0.17 -16.81
C ILE A 118 2.30 1.10 -16.40
N GLY A 119 2.25 1.47 -15.11
CA GLY A 119 1.22 2.32 -14.56
C GLY A 119 -0.11 1.60 -14.38
N LEU A 120 -0.07 0.34 -13.92
CA LEU A 120 -1.24 -0.49 -13.61
C LEU A 120 -1.46 -0.53 -12.10
N PHE A 121 -2.65 -0.12 -11.66
CA PHE A 121 -3.04 0.02 -10.26
C PHE A 121 -1.99 0.75 -9.42
N VAL A 122 -1.52 1.90 -9.88
CA VAL A 122 -0.35 2.62 -9.32
C VAL A 122 -0.49 2.89 -7.83
N GLY A 123 -1.67 3.29 -7.37
CA GLY A 123 -1.90 3.54 -5.94
C GLY A 123 -1.73 2.28 -5.08
N ILE A 124 -2.23 1.14 -5.55
CA ILE A 124 -2.13 -0.15 -4.86
C ILE A 124 -0.68 -0.66 -4.90
N ALA A 125 -0.04 -0.61 -6.07
CA ALA A 125 1.36 -1.02 -6.21
C ALA A 125 2.29 -0.17 -5.34
N ALA A 126 2.10 1.15 -5.29
CA ALA A 126 2.87 2.05 -4.45
C ALA A 126 2.65 1.79 -2.96
N PHE A 127 1.43 1.45 -2.54
CA PHE A 127 1.14 1.03 -1.17
C PHE A 127 1.93 -0.22 -0.77
N PHE A 128 1.87 -1.28 -1.58
CA PHE A 128 2.62 -2.51 -1.29
C PHE A 128 4.13 -2.30 -1.34
N GLY A 129 4.62 -1.48 -2.28
CA GLY A 129 6.03 -1.07 -2.31
C GLY A 129 6.45 -0.34 -1.03
N ALA A 130 5.68 0.66 -0.59
CA ALA A 130 5.96 1.37 0.66
C ALA A 130 5.90 0.43 1.88
N PHE A 131 4.95 -0.49 1.92
CA PHE A 131 4.82 -1.49 2.98
C PHE A 131 6.00 -2.46 3.04
N LEU A 132 6.45 -2.98 1.90
CA LEU A 132 7.65 -3.83 1.81
C LEU A 132 8.89 -3.07 2.27
N ASN A 133 9.04 -1.82 1.82
CA ASN A 133 10.15 -0.95 2.20
C ASN A 133 10.20 -0.73 3.72
N TRP A 134 9.04 -0.45 4.32
CA TRP A 134 8.93 -0.28 5.77
C TRP A 134 9.33 -1.55 6.53
N ASN A 135 8.91 -2.73 6.08
CA ASN A 135 9.33 -4.01 6.67
C ASN A 135 10.84 -4.21 6.59
N PHE A 136 11.47 -3.88 5.45
CA PHE A 136 12.92 -3.98 5.29
C PHE A 136 13.67 -3.06 6.24
N MET A 137 13.16 -1.84 6.46
CA MET A 137 13.73 -0.91 7.43
C MET A 137 13.57 -1.42 8.87
N LEU A 138 12.41 -1.99 9.23
CA LEU A 138 12.20 -2.61 10.54
C LEU A 138 13.14 -3.79 10.81
N ALA A 139 13.49 -4.55 9.76
CA ALA A 139 14.48 -5.63 9.82
C ALA A 139 15.94 -5.14 9.85
N GLY A 140 16.18 -3.82 9.87
CA GLY A 140 17.51 -3.22 10.01
C GLY A 140 18.22 -2.91 8.70
N SER A 141 17.54 -2.93 7.55
CA SER A 141 18.15 -2.55 6.27
C SER A 141 17.90 -1.07 5.92
N ALA A 142 18.95 -0.26 6.00
CA ALA A 142 18.85 1.20 5.95
C ALA A 142 19.53 1.86 4.73
N SER A 143 19.87 1.10 3.68
CA SER A 143 20.59 1.63 2.50
C SER A 143 19.71 2.59 1.66
N THR A 144 19.37 2.27 0.43
CA THR A 144 18.51 3.11 -0.43
C THR A 144 17.03 3.09 -0.02
N ASN A 145 16.67 2.22 0.93
CA ASN A 145 15.30 1.97 1.34
C ASN A 145 14.53 3.24 1.77
N PRO A 146 15.05 4.11 2.67
CA PRO A 146 14.28 5.27 3.14
C PRO A 146 13.86 6.21 2.01
N VAL A 147 14.73 6.40 1.01
CA VAL A 147 14.46 7.25 -0.15
C VAL A 147 13.38 6.61 -1.04
N LEU A 148 13.50 5.31 -1.34
CA LEU A 148 12.50 4.58 -2.12
C LEU A 148 11.13 4.55 -1.43
N GLY A 149 11.10 4.36 -0.11
CA GLY A 149 9.89 4.40 0.70
C GLY A 149 9.21 5.77 0.65
N LEU A 150 9.98 6.85 0.82
CA LEU A 150 9.45 8.22 0.77
C LEU A 150 8.87 8.57 -0.61
N ILE A 151 9.59 8.25 -1.69
CA ILE A 151 9.10 8.47 -3.05
C ILE A 151 7.87 7.60 -3.31
N GLY A 152 7.87 6.34 -2.86
CA GLY A 152 6.74 5.43 -2.96
C GLY A 152 5.48 5.96 -2.27
N ILE A 153 5.60 6.53 -1.07
CA ILE A 153 4.50 7.20 -0.36
C ILE A 153 3.99 8.41 -1.16
N GLY A 154 4.89 9.22 -1.72
CA GLY A 154 4.52 10.33 -2.60
C GLY A 154 3.69 9.85 -3.79
N VAL A 155 4.15 8.80 -4.48
CA VAL A 155 3.45 8.17 -5.61
C VAL A 155 2.09 7.61 -5.18
N MET A 156 2.01 7.00 -3.99
CA MET A 156 0.77 6.48 -3.42
C MET A 156 -0.26 7.60 -3.19
N ILE A 157 0.16 8.74 -2.63
CA ILE A 157 -0.73 9.90 -2.42
C ILE A 157 -1.14 10.50 -3.77
N ALA A 158 -0.21 10.60 -4.70
CA ALA A 158 -0.40 11.13 -6.05
C ALA A 158 -0.97 10.11 -7.05
N TRP A 159 -1.58 9.01 -6.61
CA TRP A 159 -1.93 7.89 -7.48
C TRP A 159 -2.79 8.30 -8.70
N LYS A 160 -3.71 9.27 -8.54
CA LYS A 160 -4.56 9.78 -9.63
C LYS A 160 -3.77 10.45 -10.74
N THR A 161 -2.78 11.27 -10.38
CA THR A 161 -1.95 11.99 -11.34
C THR A 161 -0.83 11.10 -11.86
N SER A 162 -0.30 10.22 -11.02
CA SER A 162 0.75 9.25 -11.35
C SER A 162 0.34 8.20 -12.38
N GLY A 163 -0.90 7.69 -12.29
CA GLY A 163 -1.48 6.77 -13.26
C GLY A 163 -1.91 7.41 -14.60
N TRP A 164 -1.82 8.74 -14.73
CA TRP A 164 -2.31 9.45 -15.91
C TRP A 164 -1.55 9.08 -17.19
N TRP A 165 -0.24 8.95 -17.12
CA TRP A 165 0.60 8.45 -18.23
C TRP A 165 0.87 6.96 -18.04
N GLY A 166 -0.17 6.17 -17.82
CA GLY A 166 -0.07 4.72 -17.56
C GLY A 166 -1.35 3.99 -17.94
N LEU A 167 -1.36 2.68 -17.69
CA LEU A 167 -2.49 1.81 -18.01
C LEU A 167 -3.75 2.13 -17.19
N ASP A 168 -3.60 2.72 -16.01
CA ASP A 168 -4.65 3.22 -15.13
C ASP A 168 -5.63 4.16 -15.84
N ARG A 169 -5.13 4.99 -16.77
CA ARG A 169 -5.97 5.87 -17.59
C ARG A 169 -7.02 5.09 -18.40
N PHE A 170 -6.66 3.90 -18.86
CA PHE A 170 -7.52 3.07 -19.69
C PHE A 170 -8.33 2.09 -18.84
N ILE A 171 -7.75 1.49 -17.80
CA ILE A 171 -8.39 0.42 -17.03
C ILE A 171 -9.35 0.95 -15.96
N LEU A 172 -8.98 2.02 -15.22
CA LEU A 172 -9.79 2.52 -14.11
C LEU A 172 -11.20 2.98 -14.52
N PRO A 173 -11.46 3.54 -15.72
CA PRO A 173 -12.82 3.80 -16.16
C PRO A 173 -13.71 2.55 -16.28
N TYR A 174 -13.13 1.38 -16.52
CA TYR A 174 -13.87 0.13 -16.69
C TYR A 174 -14.00 -0.65 -15.38
N VAL A 175 -12.91 -0.77 -14.62
CA VAL A 175 -12.86 -1.52 -13.36
C VAL A 175 -13.36 -0.67 -12.19
N GLY A 176 -13.04 0.62 -12.20
CA GLY A 176 -13.32 1.53 -11.10
C GLY A 176 -12.19 1.61 -10.08
N ALA A 177 -12.36 2.48 -9.10
CA ALA A 177 -11.57 2.49 -7.87
C ALA A 177 -12.36 1.74 -6.77
N PRO A 178 -11.72 1.29 -5.67
CA PRO A 178 -12.38 0.60 -4.57
C PRO A 178 -13.72 1.24 -4.10
N TRP A 179 -13.77 2.56 -4.08
CA TRP A 179 -14.91 3.38 -3.65
C TRP A 179 -15.82 3.86 -4.79
N GLN A 180 -15.47 3.59 -6.04
CA GLN A 180 -16.26 4.00 -7.20
C GLN A 180 -16.21 2.93 -8.28
N ARG A 181 -17.31 2.18 -8.40
CA ARG A 181 -17.46 1.11 -9.39
C ARG A 181 -17.26 1.65 -10.81
N GLY A 182 -16.52 0.90 -11.62
CA GLY A 182 -16.34 1.21 -13.03
C GLY A 182 -17.51 0.73 -13.89
N LYS A 183 -17.46 1.07 -15.18
CA LYS A 183 -18.54 0.75 -16.13
C LYS A 183 -18.86 -0.75 -16.22
N LEU A 184 -17.88 -1.63 -16.04
CA LEU A 184 -18.09 -3.09 -16.11
C LEU A 184 -18.93 -3.63 -14.94
N PHE A 185 -19.00 -2.88 -13.84
CA PHE A 185 -19.74 -3.26 -12.63
C PHE A 185 -20.97 -2.37 -12.38
N GLY A 186 -21.51 -1.76 -13.44
CA GLY A 186 -22.72 -0.93 -13.38
C GLY A 186 -22.51 0.48 -12.82
N GLY A 187 -21.27 0.97 -12.76
CA GLY A 187 -20.99 2.35 -12.37
C GLY A 187 -21.45 3.37 -13.42
N GLU A 188 -22.09 4.46 -12.97
CA GLU A 188 -22.40 5.59 -13.85
C GLU A 188 -21.12 6.19 -14.46
N ARG A 189 -21.24 6.79 -15.65
CA ARG A 189 -20.12 7.45 -16.34
C ARG A 189 -19.46 8.41 -15.34
N LEU A 190 -18.14 8.29 -15.16
CA LEU A 190 -17.32 9.20 -14.36
C LEU A 190 -17.51 10.64 -14.87
N VAL A 191 -18.56 11.32 -14.43
CA VAL A 191 -18.69 12.76 -14.57
C VAL A 191 -17.78 13.32 -13.50
N VAL A 192 -16.67 13.91 -13.91
CA VAL A 192 -15.85 14.75 -13.02
C VAL A 192 -16.66 16.02 -12.75
N SER A 193 -17.74 15.90 -11.98
CA SER A 193 -18.51 17.03 -11.46
C SER A 193 -17.85 17.45 -10.16
N GLY A 194 -17.35 18.68 -10.12
CA GLY A 194 -16.61 19.25 -9.00
C GLY A 194 -17.44 19.54 -7.75
N SER A 195 -18.41 18.70 -7.38
CA SER A 195 -19.32 18.93 -6.27
C SER A 195 -19.19 17.88 -5.17
N GLY A 196 -18.89 18.35 -3.96
CA GLY A 196 -19.21 17.66 -2.71
C GLY A 196 -17.99 17.41 -1.82
N VAL A 197 -17.85 18.23 -0.77
CA VAL A 197 -17.01 17.94 0.41
C VAL A 197 -17.31 16.52 0.94
N GLU A 198 -18.56 16.07 0.82
CA GLU A 198 -19.04 14.71 1.12
C GLU A 198 -18.22 13.60 0.44
N SER A 199 -17.92 13.72 -0.86
CA SER A 199 -17.25 12.65 -1.62
C SER A 199 -15.79 12.48 -1.21
N SER A 200 -15.14 13.59 -0.85
CA SER A 200 -13.76 13.58 -0.36
C SER A 200 -13.67 13.06 1.07
N ARG A 201 -14.64 13.39 1.94
CA ARG A 201 -14.72 12.83 3.30
C ARG A 201 -14.96 11.32 3.28
N LEU A 202 -15.89 10.85 2.44
CA LEU A 202 -16.16 9.42 2.27
C LEU A 202 -14.93 8.67 1.75
N ALA A 203 -14.23 9.22 0.77
CA ALA A 203 -12.98 8.62 0.28
C ALA A 203 -11.91 8.55 1.38
N ILE A 204 -11.71 9.63 2.15
CA ILE A 204 -10.75 9.65 3.27
C ILE A 204 -11.15 8.63 4.35
N GLU A 205 -12.42 8.55 4.71
CA GLU A 205 -12.90 7.59 5.71
C GLU A 205 -12.71 6.14 5.25
N GLU A 206 -12.92 5.84 3.97
CA GLU A 206 -12.70 4.49 3.43
C GLU A 206 -11.22 4.14 3.37
N TRP A 207 -10.34 5.10 3.03
CA TRP A 207 -8.89 4.91 3.15
C TRP A 207 -8.47 4.68 4.60
N VAL A 208 -8.98 5.47 5.54
CA VAL A 208 -8.72 5.30 6.97
C VAL A 208 -9.22 3.94 7.45
N ARG A 209 -10.40 3.49 7.00
CA ARG A 209 -10.95 2.17 7.33
C ARG A 209 -10.16 1.01 6.72
N MET A 210 -9.71 1.14 5.47
CA MET A 210 -8.83 0.14 4.84
C MET A 210 -7.50 0.07 5.57
N LEU A 211 -6.86 1.21 5.85
CA LEU A 211 -5.60 1.28 6.59
C LEU A 211 -5.76 0.78 8.03
N ALA A 212 -6.86 1.12 8.69
CA ALA A 212 -7.18 0.60 10.03
C ALA A 212 -7.47 -0.90 9.99
N GLY A 213 -8.14 -1.41 8.96
CA GLY A 213 -8.39 -2.85 8.76
C GLY A 213 -7.09 -3.62 8.52
N VAL A 214 -6.20 -3.10 7.67
CA VAL A 214 -4.86 -3.66 7.47
C VAL A 214 -4.04 -3.58 8.75
N GLY A 215 -4.06 -2.44 9.46
CA GLY A 215 -3.38 -2.25 10.73
C GLY A 215 -3.89 -3.17 11.83
N LEU A 216 -5.21 -3.36 11.94
CA LEU A 216 -5.85 -4.31 12.85
C LEU A 216 -5.52 -5.77 12.48
N GLY A 217 -5.48 -6.10 11.20
CA GLY A 217 -5.06 -7.42 10.72
C GLY A 217 -3.61 -7.71 11.09
N LEU A 218 -2.72 -6.73 10.91
CA LEU A 218 -1.33 -6.81 11.33
C LEU A 218 -1.20 -6.90 12.86
N TYR A 219 -1.93 -6.09 13.62
CA TYR A 219 -1.97 -6.18 15.08
C TYR A 219 -2.46 -7.55 15.56
N ALA A 220 -3.51 -8.10 14.94
CA ALA A 220 -4.03 -9.42 15.29
C ALA A 220 -3.02 -10.53 15.01
N LEU A 221 -2.31 -10.44 13.88
CA LEU A 221 -1.23 -11.36 13.53
C LEU A 221 -0.04 -11.28 14.50
N VAL A 222 0.15 -10.13 15.16
CA VAL A 222 1.32 -9.83 16.00
C VAL A 222 1.03 -9.98 17.50
N SER A 223 -0.19 -9.75 17.95
CA SER A 223 -0.50 -9.59 19.39
C SER A 223 -1.55 -10.57 19.93
N LEU A 224 -2.18 -11.37 19.05
CA LEU A 224 -3.23 -12.32 19.45
C LEU A 224 -2.85 -13.73 19.03
N SER A 225 -3.22 -14.72 19.84
CA SER A 225 -3.07 -16.15 19.54
C SER A 225 -4.42 -16.88 19.67
N GLY A 226 -4.54 -18.02 19.00
CA GLY A 226 -5.73 -18.87 19.08
C GLY A 226 -7.01 -18.21 18.52
N ALA A 227 -8.14 -18.41 19.19
CA ALA A 227 -9.46 -17.98 18.69
C ALA A 227 -9.59 -16.45 18.49
N MET A 228 -8.87 -15.66 19.30
CA MET A 228 -8.88 -14.19 19.20
C MET A 228 -8.15 -13.67 17.96
N GLN A 229 -7.09 -14.36 17.54
CA GLN A 229 -6.37 -14.05 16.29
C GLN A 229 -7.30 -14.25 15.09
N VAL A 230 -8.01 -15.38 15.04
CA VAL A 230 -8.96 -15.69 13.98
C VAL A 230 -10.11 -14.67 13.97
N ALA A 231 -10.67 -14.33 15.14
CA ALA A 231 -11.75 -13.35 15.23
C ALA A 231 -11.35 -11.97 14.71
N VAL A 232 -10.19 -11.45 15.10
CA VAL A 232 -9.75 -10.12 14.64
C VAL A 232 -9.28 -10.14 13.20
N LEU A 233 -8.69 -11.23 12.70
CA LEU A 233 -8.40 -11.40 11.27
C LEU A 233 -9.67 -11.45 10.41
N LEU A 234 -10.73 -12.10 10.89
CA LEU A 234 -12.03 -12.10 10.21
C LEU A 234 -12.64 -10.70 10.21
N VAL A 235 -12.57 -9.97 11.33
CA VAL A 235 -13.06 -8.58 11.40
C VAL A 235 -12.24 -7.65 10.49
N ALA A 236 -10.91 -7.77 10.48
CA ALA A 236 -10.03 -7.03 9.59
C ALA A 236 -10.31 -7.36 8.12
N GLY A 237 -10.47 -8.64 7.79
CA GLY A 237 -10.85 -9.12 6.46
C GLY A 237 -12.23 -8.63 6.02
N VAL A 238 -13.20 -8.56 6.93
CA VAL A 238 -14.53 -7.98 6.68
C VAL A 238 -14.41 -6.47 6.45
N ILE A 239 -13.67 -5.74 7.29
CA ILE A 239 -13.46 -4.30 7.12
C ILE A 239 -12.83 -4.02 5.75
N VAL A 240 -11.73 -4.71 5.42
CA VAL A 240 -11.02 -4.54 4.14
C VAL A 240 -11.85 -5.03 2.95
N GLY A 241 -12.57 -6.14 3.06
CA GLY A 241 -13.41 -6.68 1.99
C GLY A 241 -14.66 -5.84 1.72
N VAL A 242 -15.31 -5.33 2.78
CA VAL A 242 -16.50 -4.48 2.69
C VAL A 242 -16.15 -3.08 2.18
N THR A 243 -15.02 -2.51 2.61
CA THR A 243 -14.61 -1.15 2.18
C THR A 243 -13.76 -1.12 0.90
N GLY A 244 -12.94 -2.14 0.65
CA GLY A 244 -11.94 -2.15 -0.42
C GLY A 244 -12.35 -2.83 -1.72
N LEU A 245 -13.36 -3.72 -1.71
CA LEU A 245 -13.80 -4.44 -2.92
C LEU A 245 -15.25 -4.13 -3.33
N GLY A 246 -15.97 -3.33 -2.53
CA GLY A 246 -17.37 -2.98 -2.81
C GLY A 246 -18.30 -4.19 -2.95
N LEU A 247 -17.96 -5.33 -2.31
CA LEU A 247 -18.61 -6.63 -2.52
C LEU A 247 -19.96 -6.81 -1.79
N PHE A 248 -20.40 -5.85 -0.96
CA PHE A 248 -21.74 -5.86 -0.39
C PHE A 248 -22.40 -4.47 -0.46
N PRO A 249 -23.49 -4.31 -1.26
CA PRO A 249 -24.32 -3.13 -1.21
C PRO A 249 -25.32 -3.29 -0.05
N ILE A 250 -24.88 -3.06 1.19
CA ILE A 250 -25.78 -3.16 2.34
C ILE A 250 -25.78 -1.81 3.09
N LEU A 251 -26.93 -1.13 2.95
CA LEU A 251 -27.41 0.06 3.66
C LEU A 251 -26.91 1.44 3.18
N ARG A 252 -27.09 1.75 1.89
CA ARG A 252 -27.58 3.10 1.56
C ARG A 252 -29.08 2.99 1.40
N SER A 253 -29.83 3.50 2.38
CA SER A 253 -31.26 3.75 2.23
C SER A 253 -31.47 4.48 0.91
N ALA A 254 -32.35 3.92 0.07
CA ALA A 254 -32.76 4.58 -1.16
C ALA A 254 -33.24 6.00 -0.84
N PRO A 255 -32.95 7.00 -1.70
CA PRO A 255 -33.59 8.30 -1.56
C PRO A 255 -35.09 8.09 -1.67
N THR A 256 -35.81 8.35 -0.58
CA THR A 256 -37.25 8.51 -0.62
C THR A 256 -37.55 9.64 -1.59
N LYS A 257 -38.38 9.32 -2.59
CA LYS A 257 -38.89 10.27 -3.58
C LYS A 257 -39.58 11.47 -2.94
#